data_AF-A0A9D4U584-F1
#
_entry.id   AF-A0A9D4U584-F1
#
_cell.length_a   1.000
_cell.length_b   1.000
_cell.length_c   1.000
_cell.angle_alpha   90.00
_cell.angle_beta   90.00
_cell.angle_gamma   90.00
#
_symmetry.space_group_name_H-M   'P 1'
#
loop_
_entity.id
_entity.type
_entity.pdbx_description
1 polymer ?
#
loop_
_entity_poly.entity_id
_entity_poly.type
_entity_poly.pdbx_seq_one_letter_code
_entity_poly.pdbx_strand_id
1 'polypeptide(L)'
;MGSPSGYAVHPWILYLCITLLTCYVVLDLLANHSDLAFPSLLASCSSSLLLPSAGRAVLHNTSIKEPDICQTLQGHLDINLTAFQESHLDLTPKNLATLTKLPEDPWKQMKWVGQAATCRVKGHYIERFDPALNFRRGFALRFASDVEDKTHVLPWLLASRVDLNSRSRRVYLDLGANAFSTSITWFMRMYPVDFTEVHAFEVDAHLLSKPQRGFDQDSNYAGANQWSLMVRQVPGIPAWMLTRIHVYNQFVSDADDVEKKAVNITRFIKEELCLTEQDTVVVKMDIEGSEWPILDRWMRDADMAAIVDELFVEVHYDHRSMRGYHWARFAPTSREKALTLLAQLRLHGFFAHAWP
;
A
#
# COMPACT_ATOMS: atom_id res chain seq x y z
N MET A 1 -0.08 50.87 -17.17
CA MET A 1 0.65 49.72 -16.61
C MET A 1 0.62 49.86 -15.10
N GLY A 2 -0.30 49.16 -14.43
CA GLY A 2 -0.43 49.16 -12.97
C GLY A 2 0.34 47.98 -12.38
N SER A 3 1.24 48.25 -11.44
CA SER A 3 1.99 47.23 -10.70
C SER A 3 1.05 46.50 -9.73
N PRO A 4 1.09 45.16 -9.61
CA PRO A 4 0.29 44.44 -8.63
C PRO A 4 0.87 44.68 -7.23
N SER A 5 0.02 45.22 -6.35
CA SER A 5 0.29 45.35 -4.92
C SER A 5 0.47 43.96 -4.31
N GLY A 6 1.71 43.61 -3.99
CA GLY A 6 2.02 42.40 -3.23
C GLY A 6 1.42 42.48 -1.84
N TYR A 7 0.54 41.53 -1.52
CA TYR A 7 0.05 41.33 -0.16
C TYR A 7 1.19 40.83 0.71
N ALA A 8 1.88 41.75 1.38
CA ALA A 8 2.84 41.39 2.42
C ALA A 8 2.05 40.82 3.61
N VAL A 9 2.22 39.52 3.86
CA VAL A 9 1.64 38.87 5.05
C VAL A 9 2.29 39.50 6.27
N HIS A 10 1.45 40.05 7.16
CA HIS A 10 1.91 40.75 8.34
C HIS A 10 2.70 39.79 9.24
N PRO A 11 3.91 40.15 9.73
CA PRO A 11 4.78 39.27 10.51
C PRO A 11 4.08 38.60 11.71
N TRP A 12 3.13 39.29 12.34
CA TRP A 12 2.31 38.75 13.45
C TRP A 12 1.48 37.52 13.07
N ILE A 13 1.01 37.41 11.83
CA ILE A 13 0.28 36.22 11.35
C ILE A 13 1.24 35.02 11.31
N LEU A 14 2.48 35.24 10.85
CA LEU A 14 3.51 34.20 10.83
C LEU A 14 3.88 33.75 12.25
N TYR A 15 4.07 34.69 13.18
CA TYR A 15 4.33 34.37 14.59
C TYR A 15 3.18 33.60 15.25
N LEU A 16 1.93 33.97 14.94
CA LEU A 16 0.75 33.25 15.43
C LEU A 16 0.73 31.81 14.92
N CYS A 17 0.97 31.61 13.62
CA CYS A 17 1.03 30.28 13.01
C CYS A 17 2.15 29.42 13.64
N ILE A 18 3.35 29.98 13.82
CA ILE A 18 4.48 29.26 14.45
C ILE A 18 4.14 28.87 15.88
N THR A 19 3.54 29.79 16.66
CA THR A 19 3.18 29.54 18.06
C THR A 19 2.13 28.42 18.16
N LEU A 20 1.10 28.46 17.32
CA LEU A 20 0.07 27.42 17.27
C LEU A 20 0.64 26.05 16.88
N LEU A 21 1.53 26.01 15.88
CA LEU A 21 2.18 24.76 15.46
C LEU A 21 3.06 24.19 16.58
N THR A 22 3.79 25.05 17.29
CA THR A 22 4.70 24.64 18.38
C THR A 22 3.90 24.11 19.57
N CYS A 23 2.80 24.79 19.95
CA CYS A 23 1.90 24.31 21.00
C CYS A 23 1.28 22.95 20.65
N TYR A 24 0.88 22.75 19.39
CA TYR A 24 0.34 21.47 18.93
C TYR A 24 1.36 20.33 19.07
N VAL A 25 2.61 20.53 18.62
CA VAL A 25 3.68 19.53 18.73
C VAL A 25 3.99 19.19 20.20
N VAL A 26 4.00 20.18 21.10
CA VAL A 26 4.23 19.94 22.53
C VAL A 26 3.08 19.14 23.14
N LEU A 27 1.83 19.45 22.81
CA LEU A 27 0.67 18.69 23.30
C LEU A 27 0.68 17.25 22.79
N ASP A 28 1.03 17.04 21.52
CA ASP A 28 1.13 15.71 20.92
C ASP A 28 2.23 14.86 21.58
N LEU A 29 3.40 15.46 21.83
CA LEU A 29 4.50 14.80 22.56
C LEU A 29 4.11 14.45 24.00
N LEU A 30 3.39 15.33 24.69
CA LEU A 30 2.94 15.07 26.06
C LEU A 30 1.85 13.99 26.13
N ALA A 31 0.95 13.94 25.14
CA ALA A 31 -0.11 12.95 25.08
C ALA A 31 0.40 11.56 24.70
N ASN A 32 1.44 11.48 23.86
CA ASN A 32 1.89 10.21 23.27
C ASN A 32 3.17 9.63 23.91
N HIS A 33 3.84 10.33 24.83
CA HIS A 33 5.09 9.86 25.46
C HIS A 33 5.07 9.73 26.99
N SER A 34 3.91 9.80 27.63
CA SER A 34 3.80 9.61 29.09
C SER A 34 3.66 8.14 29.52
N ASP A 35 4.52 7.25 29.02
CA ASP A 35 4.67 5.87 29.54
C ASP A 35 6.13 5.60 29.96
N LEU A 36 6.39 5.81 31.24
CA LEU A 36 7.64 5.42 31.90
C LEU A 36 7.60 3.92 32.25
N ALA A 37 8.36 3.13 31.48
CA ALA A 37 9.13 1.91 31.78
C ALA A 37 8.61 0.86 32.80
N PHE A 38 8.66 -0.43 32.43
CA PHE A 38 9.55 -1.45 33.02
C PHE A 38 9.60 -2.72 32.13
N PRO A 39 10.73 -3.47 32.06
CA PRO A 39 10.92 -4.59 31.14
C PRO A 39 10.71 -5.96 31.83
N SER A 40 10.26 -6.96 31.08
CA SER A 40 10.36 -8.36 31.50
C SER A 40 10.60 -9.30 30.33
N LEU A 41 11.46 -10.28 30.63
CA LEU A 41 12.16 -11.23 29.78
C LEU A 41 11.28 -12.40 29.27
N LEU A 42 11.70 -12.92 28.11
CA LEU A 42 11.70 -14.31 27.63
C LEU A 42 10.57 -15.26 28.07
N ALA A 43 9.85 -15.84 27.09
CA ALA A 43 9.43 -17.24 27.16
C ALA A 43 9.19 -17.87 25.76
N SER A 44 9.68 -19.10 25.66
CA SER A 44 9.54 -20.07 24.58
C SER A 44 8.10 -20.58 24.41
N CYS A 45 7.75 -20.98 23.18
CA CYS A 45 6.47 -21.59 22.83
C CYS A 45 6.21 -22.86 23.63
N SER A 46 5.30 -22.81 24.62
CA SER A 46 4.36 -23.89 24.97
C SER A 46 3.35 -23.45 26.05
N SER A 47 2.07 -23.68 25.73
CA SER A 47 0.94 -24.01 26.62
C SER A 47 0.38 -22.98 27.62
N SER A 48 -0.76 -22.42 27.22
CA SER A 48 -2.02 -22.29 27.98
C SER A 48 -1.97 -22.09 29.50
N LEU A 49 -2.24 -20.86 29.95
CA LEU A 49 -2.79 -20.58 31.27
C LEU A 49 -3.78 -19.40 31.19
N LEU A 50 -5.02 -19.67 31.63
CA LEU A 50 -6.11 -18.72 31.83
C LEU A 50 -5.79 -17.82 33.04
N LEU A 51 -5.93 -16.50 32.87
CA LEU A 51 -6.02 -15.52 33.96
C LEU A 51 -7.22 -14.56 33.71
N PRO A 52 -7.83 -14.00 34.77
CA PRO A 52 -9.21 -13.51 34.74
C PRO A 52 -9.35 -12.08 34.22
N SER A 53 -10.54 -11.81 33.71
CA SER A 53 -10.99 -10.55 33.11
C SER A 53 -10.86 -9.34 34.04
N ALA A 54 -10.04 -8.35 33.64
CA ALA A 54 -10.22 -6.96 34.03
C ALA A 54 -11.26 -6.31 33.11
N GLY A 55 -12.20 -5.58 33.71
CA GLY A 55 -13.41 -5.07 33.07
C GLY A 55 -13.16 -4.28 31.78
N ARG A 56 -13.69 -4.81 30.67
CA ARG A 56 -13.72 -4.14 29.38
C ARG A 56 -14.87 -3.13 29.43
N ALA A 57 -14.54 -1.85 29.33
CA ALA A 57 -15.53 -0.82 29.03
C ALA A 57 -16.27 -1.23 27.75
N VAL A 58 -17.59 -1.39 27.85
CA VAL A 58 -18.46 -1.71 26.73
C VAL A 58 -18.52 -0.49 25.84
N LEU A 59 -17.64 -0.43 24.84
CA LEU A 59 -17.83 0.44 23.69
C LEU A 59 -19.10 -0.06 22.99
N HIS A 60 -20.14 0.78 23.02
CA HIS A 60 -21.36 0.56 22.25
C HIS A 60 -20.98 0.41 20.78
N ASN A 61 -20.99 -0.83 20.29
CA ASN A 61 -20.77 -1.17 18.89
C ASN A 61 -22.04 -0.77 18.12
N THR A 62 -22.19 0.51 17.79
CA THR A 62 -23.18 0.94 16.80
C THR A 62 -22.67 0.46 15.43
N SER A 63 -23.00 -0.79 15.11
CA SER A 63 -22.82 -1.37 13.78
C SER A 63 -23.55 -0.47 12.77
N ILE A 64 -22.82 0.43 12.12
CA ILE A 64 -23.34 1.20 11.00
C ILE A 64 -23.73 0.17 9.95
N LYS A 65 -25.03 0.04 9.67
CA LYS A 65 -25.51 -0.87 8.63
C LYS A 65 -25.09 -0.31 7.28
N GLU A 66 -24.18 -1.01 6.60
CA GLU A 66 -23.76 -0.65 5.24
C GLU A 66 -24.96 -0.70 4.27
N PRO A 67 -24.97 0.13 3.22
CA PRO A 67 -25.97 0.06 2.17
C PRO A 67 -25.98 -1.32 1.50
N ASP A 68 -27.16 -1.80 1.06
CA ASP A 68 -27.30 -3.12 0.43
C ASP A 68 -26.41 -3.30 -0.82
N ILE A 69 -26.09 -2.20 -1.52
CA ILE A 69 -25.19 -2.22 -2.68
C ILE A 69 -23.78 -2.71 -2.32
N CYS A 70 -23.35 -2.59 -1.06
CA CYS A 70 -22.06 -3.04 -0.55
C CYS A 70 -21.97 -4.55 -0.35
N GLN A 71 -23.06 -5.29 -0.60
CA GLN A 71 -23.03 -6.74 -0.72
C GLN A 71 -22.80 -7.20 -2.18
N THR A 72 -22.55 -6.25 -3.09
CA THR A 72 -22.41 -6.53 -4.51
C THR A 72 -21.09 -6.00 -5.03
N LEU A 73 -20.59 -6.64 -6.10
CA LEU A 73 -19.42 -6.16 -6.83
C LEU A 73 -19.58 -4.71 -7.31
N GLN A 74 -20.80 -4.33 -7.71
CA GLN A 74 -21.13 -2.99 -8.19
C GLN A 74 -20.86 -1.89 -7.15
N GLY A 75 -21.15 -2.18 -5.87
CA GLY A 75 -20.90 -1.24 -4.77
C GLY A 75 -19.42 -0.98 -4.56
N HIS A 76 -18.60 -2.02 -4.66
CA HIS A 76 -17.13 -1.90 -4.52
C HIS A 76 -16.42 -1.38 -5.77
N LEU A 77 -17.09 -1.36 -6.93
CA LEU A 77 -16.60 -0.73 -8.16
C LEU A 77 -17.01 0.76 -8.28
N ASP A 78 -17.93 1.25 -7.45
CA ASP A 78 -18.44 2.63 -7.48
C ASP A 78 -19.05 3.05 -8.85
N ILE A 79 -19.61 2.11 -9.62
CA ILE A 79 -20.05 2.32 -11.02
C ILE A 79 -21.26 3.25 -11.15
N ASN A 80 -22.08 3.46 -10.11
CA ASN A 80 -23.17 4.44 -10.19
C ASN A 80 -22.72 5.90 -10.00
N LEU A 81 -21.44 6.13 -9.70
CA LEU A 81 -20.84 7.46 -9.54
C LEU A 81 -19.83 7.81 -10.66
N THR A 82 -19.71 6.98 -11.71
CA THR A 82 -18.84 7.24 -12.87
C THR A 82 -19.46 8.22 -13.89
N ALA A 83 -20.74 8.58 -13.72
CA ALA A 83 -21.39 9.60 -14.53
C ALA A 83 -20.76 11.01 -14.41
N PHE A 84 -19.78 11.21 -13.52
CA PHE A 84 -19.15 12.51 -13.29
C PHE A 84 -17.86 12.79 -14.10
N GLN A 85 -17.34 11.85 -14.92
CA GLN A 85 -16.01 12.05 -15.54
C GLN A 85 -15.86 11.64 -17.02
N GLU A 86 -16.93 11.30 -17.74
CA GLU A 86 -16.87 11.23 -19.22
C GLU A 86 -17.00 12.62 -19.89
N SER A 87 -17.24 13.70 -19.13
CA SER A 87 -17.43 15.06 -19.68
C SER A 87 -16.13 15.79 -20.05
N HIS A 88 -14.95 15.24 -19.75
CA HIS A 88 -13.67 15.90 -20.05
C HIS A 88 -12.81 15.23 -21.13
N LEU A 89 -13.21 14.07 -21.65
CA LEU A 89 -12.53 13.41 -22.76
C LEU A 89 -13.58 12.85 -23.72
N ASP A 90 -13.76 13.51 -24.86
CA ASP A 90 -14.60 13.05 -25.97
C ASP A 90 -13.96 11.80 -26.63
N LEU A 91 -14.24 10.64 -26.05
CA LEU A 91 -13.67 9.32 -26.40
C LEU A 91 -14.38 8.64 -27.57
N THR A 92 -14.83 9.38 -28.59
CA THR A 92 -15.34 8.75 -29.81
C THR A 92 -14.24 7.95 -30.53
N PRO A 93 -14.55 6.87 -31.27
CA PRO A 93 -13.57 6.07 -32.00
C PRO A 93 -12.71 6.89 -32.99
N LYS A 94 -13.25 8.00 -33.51
CA LYS A 94 -12.52 8.95 -34.35
C LYS A 94 -11.48 9.78 -33.55
N ASN A 95 -11.74 10.10 -32.28
CA ASN A 95 -10.82 10.84 -31.43
C ASN A 95 -9.77 9.95 -30.75
N LEU A 96 -10.07 8.67 -30.55
CA LEU A 96 -9.15 7.69 -29.95
C LEU A 96 -7.92 7.39 -30.83
N ALA A 97 -8.05 7.53 -32.15
CA ALA A 97 -6.93 7.45 -33.10
C ALA A 97 -6.04 8.71 -33.04
N THR A 98 -6.64 9.88 -32.82
CA THR A 98 -5.93 11.17 -32.76
C THR A 98 -5.20 11.37 -31.42
N LEU A 99 -5.73 10.83 -30.33
CA LEU A 99 -5.09 10.80 -28.99
C LEU A 99 -3.78 10.01 -28.93
N THR A 100 -3.50 9.13 -29.91
CA THR A 100 -2.23 8.36 -29.96
C THR A 100 -1.03 9.13 -30.49
N LYS A 101 -1.23 10.34 -30.99
CA LYS A 101 -0.17 11.19 -31.56
C LYS A 101 0.12 12.45 -30.75
N LEU A 102 -0.67 12.72 -29.70
CA LEU A 102 -0.44 13.86 -28.84
C LEU A 102 0.52 13.47 -27.71
N PRO A 103 1.43 14.37 -27.29
CA PRO A 103 2.28 14.11 -26.13
C PRO A 103 1.43 13.75 -24.92
N GLU A 104 1.94 12.84 -24.11
CA GLU A 104 1.34 12.43 -22.83
C GLU A 104 1.01 13.67 -22.00
N ASP A 105 -0.26 14.06 -21.93
CA ASP A 105 -0.71 15.13 -21.04
C ASP A 105 -0.84 14.53 -19.63
N PRO A 106 0.11 14.82 -18.72
CA PRO A 106 0.13 14.14 -17.42
C PRO A 106 -1.06 14.55 -16.55
N TRP A 107 -1.62 15.74 -16.79
CA TRP A 107 -2.82 16.22 -16.09
C TRP A 107 -4.07 15.40 -16.43
N LYS A 108 -4.11 14.78 -17.62
CA LYS A 108 -5.23 13.95 -18.07
C LYS A 108 -5.08 12.47 -17.72
N GLN A 109 -3.98 12.08 -17.11
CA GLN A 109 -3.71 10.69 -16.72
C GLN A 109 -3.55 10.52 -15.20
N MET A 110 -3.64 11.62 -14.46
CA MET A 110 -3.39 11.71 -13.02
C MET A 110 -4.60 11.29 -12.18
N LYS A 111 -4.49 10.20 -11.42
CA LYS A 111 -5.45 9.77 -10.40
C LYS A 111 -5.67 10.86 -9.36
N TRP A 112 -6.93 11.20 -9.09
CA TRP A 112 -7.28 12.17 -8.06
C TRP A 112 -7.37 11.49 -6.70
N VAL A 113 -6.47 11.87 -5.80
CA VAL A 113 -6.46 11.40 -4.42
C VAL A 113 -7.56 12.06 -3.60
N GLY A 114 -8.16 11.31 -2.67
CA GLY A 114 -8.95 11.88 -1.57
C GLY A 114 -10.45 11.59 -1.56
N GLN A 115 -10.99 10.80 -2.50
CA GLN A 115 -12.36 10.31 -2.39
C GLN A 115 -12.41 8.95 -1.70
N ALA A 116 -13.31 8.82 -0.72
CA ALA A 116 -13.62 7.54 -0.12
C ALA A 116 -14.48 6.70 -1.08
N ALA A 117 -14.26 5.40 -1.10
CA ALA A 117 -15.15 4.43 -1.75
C ALA A 117 -16.54 4.48 -1.11
N THR A 118 -17.58 4.13 -1.88
CA THR A 118 -18.96 4.07 -1.37
C THR A 118 -19.07 3.05 -0.23
N CYS A 119 -18.43 1.90 -0.41
CA CYS A 119 -18.52 0.78 0.50
C CYS A 119 -17.30 0.68 1.40
N ARG A 120 -17.56 0.53 2.70
CA ARG A 120 -16.50 0.28 3.67
C ARG A 120 -15.97 -1.13 3.55
N VAL A 121 -14.74 -1.31 4.02
CA VAL A 121 -14.09 -2.62 4.14
C VAL A 121 -13.59 -2.76 5.57
N LYS A 122 -13.85 -3.90 6.20
CA LYS A 122 -13.59 -4.12 7.63
C LYS A 122 -14.16 -3.00 8.54
N GLY A 123 -15.28 -2.39 8.14
CA GLY A 123 -15.93 -1.29 8.87
C GLY A 123 -15.31 0.11 8.67
N HIS A 124 -14.28 0.22 7.84
CA HIS A 124 -13.54 1.46 7.61
C HIS A 124 -13.65 1.95 6.16
N TYR A 125 -13.57 3.28 5.99
CA TYR A 125 -13.44 3.86 4.65
C TYR A 125 -12.11 3.45 4.02
N ILE A 126 -12.07 3.42 2.70
CA ILE A 126 -10.89 3.11 1.88
C ILE A 126 -10.94 4.00 0.63
N GLU A 127 -9.84 4.17 -0.10
CA GLU A 127 -9.84 4.97 -1.33
C GLU A 127 -10.80 4.42 -2.37
N ARG A 128 -11.47 5.33 -3.06
CA ARG A 128 -12.23 5.03 -4.27
C ARG A 128 -11.29 4.62 -5.40
N PHE A 129 -11.68 3.63 -6.18
CA PHE A 129 -10.96 3.28 -7.41
C PHE A 129 -11.17 4.35 -8.48
N ASP A 130 -10.11 4.64 -9.22
CA ASP A 130 -10.15 5.51 -10.40
C ASP A 130 -10.12 4.64 -11.67
N PRO A 131 -11.25 4.48 -12.38
CA PRO A 131 -11.32 3.63 -13.56
C PRO A 131 -10.74 4.28 -14.81
N ALA A 132 -10.51 5.59 -14.80
CA ALA A 132 -10.15 6.36 -15.98
C ALA A 132 -8.64 6.64 -16.02
N LEU A 133 -8.04 6.96 -14.88
CA LEU A 133 -6.69 7.49 -14.76
C LEU A 133 -5.73 6.42 -14.26
N ASN A 134 -4.54 6.34 -14.86
CA ASN A 134 -3.57 5.27 -14.58
C ASN A 134 -2.44 5.72 -13.67
N PHE A 135 -1.95 6.94 -13.87
CA PHE A 135 -0.75 7.44 -13.22
C PHE A 135 -1.07 8.28 -12.01
N ARG A 136 -0.19 8.27 -11.03
CA ARG A 136 -0.34 9.03 -9.80
C ARG A 136 0.18 10.44 -9.99
N ARG A 137 -0.21 11.36 -9.11
CA ARG A 137 0.07 12.79 -9.26
C ARG A 137 1.56 13.10 -9.27
N GLY A 138 2.31 12.64 -8.28
CA GLY A 138 3.76 12.80 -8.22
C GLY A 138 4.47 12.16 -9.41
N PHE A 139 4.06 10.97 -9.84
CA PHE A 139 4.65 10.32 -11.01
C PHE A 139 4.33 11.07 -12.33
N ALA A 140 3.06 11.35 -12.57
CA ALA A 140 2.60 12.10 -13.75
C ALA A 140 3.27 13.48 -13.82
N LEU A 141 3.40 14.18 -12.69
CA LEU A 141 4.06 15.49 -12.61
C LEU A 141 5.59 15.40 -12.50
N ARG A 142 6.19 14.20 -12.58
CA ARG A 142 7.65 13.99 -12.50
C ARG A 142 8.30 14.50 -11.20
N PHE A 143 7.51 14.54 -10.13
CA PHE A 143 7.97 14.89 -8.78
C PHE A 143 8.54 13.68 -8.04
N ALA A 144 8.05 12.48 -8.35
CA ALA A 144 8.52 11.23 -7.80
C ALA A 144 8.59 10.18 -8.92
N SER A 145 9.42 9.15 -8.73
CA SER A 145 9.30 7.95 -9.56
C SER A 145 7.99 7.22 -9.25
N ASP A 146 7.59 6.30 -10.13
CA ASP A 146 6.36 5.51 -9.96
C ASP A 146 6.42 4.76 -8.63
N VAL A 147 7.52 4.04 -8.40
CA VAL A 147 7.80 3.30 -7.18
C VAL A 147 7.89 4.20 -5.92
N GLU A 148 8.01 5.52 -6.06
CA GLU A 148 8.09 6.47 -4.93
C GLU A 148 6.81 7.28 -4.69
N ASP A 149 5.89 7.39 -5.67
CA ASP A 149 4.69 8.22 -5.53
C ASP A 149 3.58 7.54 -4.72
N LYS A 150 3.80 7.39 -3.43
CA LYS A 150 2.92 6.62 -2.54
C LYS A 150 1.82 7.48 -1.93
N THR A 151 1.66 8.71 -2.42
CA THR A 151 0.74 9.72 -1.88
C THR A 151 -0.73 9.35 -1.97
N HIS A 152 -1.08 8.38 -2.82
CA HIS A 152 -2.48 8.00 -3.02
C HIS A 152 -3.05 7.07 -1.96
N VAL A 153 -2.23 6.21 -1.33
CA VAL A 153 -2.70 5.30 -0.25
C VAL A 153 -2.59 5.92 1.14
N LEU A 154 -1.72 6.93 1.34
CA LEU A 154 -1.41 7.45 2.68
C LEU A 154 -2.63 7.89 3.50
N PRO A 155 -3.66 8.57 2.93
CA PRO A 155 -4.85 8.91 3.70
C PRO A 155 -5.72 7.69 4.04
N TRP A 156 -5.43 6.53 3.44
CA TRP A 156 -6.35 5.40 3.38
C TRP A 156 -5.88 4.14 4.09
N LEU A 157 -4.72 4.16 4.77
CA LEU A 157 -4.14 2.99 5.42
C LEU A 157 -5.01 2.45 6.57
N LEU A 158 -5.18 1.13 6.70
CA LEU A 158 -5.93 0.54 7.82
C LEU A 158 -5.28 0.85 9.17
N ALA A 159 -3.96 0.79 9.24
CA ALA A 159 -3.19 1.09 10.45
C ALA A 159 -3.32 2.55 10.93
N SER A 160 -3.88 3.47 10.12
CA SER A 160 -4.26 4.82 10.57
C SER A 160 -5.60 4.88 11.32
N ARG A 161 -6.35 3.77 11.33
CA ARG A 161 -7.72 3.68 11.87
C ARG A 161 -7.87 2.63 12.97
N VAL A 162 -6.97 1.65 12.97
CA VAL A 162 -6.92 0.56 13.93
C VAL A 162 -5.50 0.44 14.47
N ASP A 163 -5.37 0.22 15.78
CA ASP A 163 -4.07 -0.02 16.40
C ASP A 163 -3.58 -1.44 16.09
N LEU A 164 -2.91 -1.59 14.95
CA LEU A 164 -2.26 -2.83 14.54
C LEU A 164 -0.96 -3.10 15.32
N ASN A 165 -0.48 -2.16 16.15
CA ASN A 165 0.70 -2.37 17.00
C ASN A 165 0.37 -3.13 18.29
N SER A 166 -0.92 -3.17 18.68
CA SER A 166 -1.41 -3.92 19.84
C SER A 166 -1.13 -5.43 19.77
N ARG A 167 -0.98 -6.00 18.57
CA ARG A 167 -0.66 -7.42 18.37
C ARG A 167 0.83 -7.68 18.59
N SER A 168 1.14 -8.78 19.27
CA SER A 168 2.52 -9.11 19.67
C SER A 168 3.44 -9.44 18.50
N ARG A 169 2.88 -10.05 17.44
CA ARG A 169 3.58 -10.43 16.22
C ARG A 169 3.00 -9.66 15.04
N ARG A 170 3.87 -9.00 14.29
CA ARG A 170 3.52 -8.04 13.23
C ARG A 170 4.42 -8.28 12.04
N VAL A 171 3.82 -8.83 10.99
CA VAL A 171 4.51 -9.40 9.84
C VAL A 171 4.25 -8.54 8.62
N TYR A 172 5.32 -8.16 7.94
CA TYR A 172 5.24 -7.58 6.61
C TYR A 172 5.76 -8.58 5.57
N LEU A 173 4.95 -8.89 4.57
CA LEU A 173 5.30 -9.71 3.43
C LEU A 173 5.46 -8.81 2.21
N ASP A 174 6.67 -8.76 1.65
CA ASP A 174 6.97 -8.03 0.42
C ASP A 174 7.20 -9.04 -0.71
N LEU A 175 6.19 -9.22 -1.56
CA LEU A 175 6.21 -10.16 -2.66
C LEU A 175 6.60 -9.40 -3.94
N GLY A 176 7.82 -9.65 -4.43
CA GLY A 176 8.42 -8.88 -5.51
C GLY A 176 9.03 -7.58 -5.01
N ALA A 177 10.00 -7.71 -4.09
CA ALA A 177 10.63 -6.58 -3.43
C ALA A 177 11.59 -5.81 -4.38
N ASN A 178 12.12 -6.42 -5.43
CA ASN A 178 13.08 -5.82 -6.37
C ASN A 178 14.38 -5.38 -5.68
N ALA A 179 14.43 -4.17 -5.13
CA ALA A 179 15.62 -3.64 -4.45
C ALA A 179 15.29 -3.19 -3.03
N PHE A 180 16.30 -3.08 -2.16
CA PHE A 180 16.05 -2.72 -0.77
C PHE A 180 15.42 -1.33 -0.61
N SER A 181 15.73 -0.39 -1.52
CA SER A 181 15.28 0.99 -1.51
C SER A 181 13.81 1.20 -1.92
N THR A 182 13.06 0.15 -2.32
CA THR A 182 11.72 0.26 -2.93
C THR A 182 10.56 0.19 -1.91
N SER A 183 9.82 -0.92 -1.86
CA SER A 183 8.68 -1.18 -0.98
C SER A 183 9.13 -1.42 0.46
N ILE A 184 10.15 -2.27 0.69
CA ILE A 184 10.72 -2.52 2.02
C ILE A 184 11.00 -1.21 2.77
N THR A 185 11.84 -0.36 2.18
CA THR A 185 12.22 0.93 2.80
C THR A 185 11.00 1.81 3.12
N TRP A 186 9.97 1.79 2.28
CA TRP A 186 8.79 2.61 2.51
C TRP A 186 7.90 2.07 3.61
N PHE A 187 7.57 0.78 3.60
CA PHE A 187 6.73 0.19 4.65
C PHE A 187 7.39 0.38 6.01
N MET A 188 8.71 0.25 6.07
CA MET A 188 9.44 0.44 7.32
C MET A 188 9.53 1.89 7.82
N ARG A 189 9.22 2.89 6.99
CA ARG A 189 9.32 4.32 7.36
C ARG A 189 7.98 5.02 7.45
N MET A 190 7.04 4.62 6.61
CA MET A 190 5.82 5.37 6.33
C MET A 190 4.57 4.61 6.78
N TYR A 191 4.61 3.27 6.75
CA TYR A 191 3.47 2.49 7.21
C TYR A 191 3.48 2.48 8.76
N PRO A 192 2.37 2.84 9.44
CA PRO A 192 2.39 3.14 10.87
C PRO A 192 2.35 1.88 11.76
N VAL A 193 3.19 0.89 11.45
CA VAL A 193 3.36 -0.35 12.20
C VAL A 193 4.84 -0.65 12.40
N ASP A 194 5.23 -0.91 13.65
CA ASP A 194 6.57 -1.41 13.98
C ASP A 194 6.63 -2.93 13.77
N PHE A 195 6.86 -3.36 12.53
CA PHE A 195 6.90 -4.78 12.16
C PHE A 195 7.97 -5.54 12.95
N THR A 196 7.59 -6.66 13.55
CA THR A 196 8.50 -7.56 14.28
C THR A 196 9.34 -8.41 13.33
N GLU A 197 8.81 -8.73 12.15
CA GLU A 197 9.50 -9.48 11.10
C GLU A 197 9.03 -9.04 9.71
N VAL A 198 9.94 -9.14 8.74
CA VAL A 198 9.71 -8.82 7.34
C VAL A 198 10.20 -9.97 6.48
N HIS A 199 9.35 -10.48 5.59
CA HIS A 199 9.68 -11.53 4.64
C HIS A 199 9.62 -10.95 3.23
N ALA A 200 10.78 -10.76 2.61
CA ALA A 200 10.92 -10.16 1.29
C ALA A 200 11.31 -11.22 0.26
N PHE A 201 10.55 -11.30 -0.83
CA PHE A 201 10.76 -12.24 -1.92
C PHE A 201 11.19 -11.48 -3.17
N GLU A 202 12.27 -11.93 -3.79
CA GLU A 202 12.75 -11.43 -5.08
C GLU A 202 13.35 -12.61 -5.85
N VAL A 203 12.97 -12.83 -7.10
CA VAL A 203 13.46 -13.97 -7.87
C VAL A 203 14.92 -13.77 -8.31
N ASP A 204 15.29 -12.52 -8.61
CA ASP A 204 16.65 -12.16 -9.00
C ASP A 204 17.49 -11.73 -7.79
N ALA A 205 18.37 -12.63 -7.35
CA ALA A 205 19.29 -12.40 -6.23
C ALA A 205 20.26 -11.22 -6.43
N HIS A 206 20.40 -10.71 -7.66
CA HIS A 206 21.19 -9.51 -7.94
C HIS A 206 20.46 -8.21 -7.62
N LEU A 207 19.12 -8.22 -7.65
CA LEU A 207 18.30 -7.03 -7.35
C LEU A 207 18.16 -6.83 -5.85
N LEU A 208 17.88 -7.90 -5.09
CA LEU A 208 17.70 -7.82 -3.65
C LEU A 208 18.83 -8.51 -2.89
N SER A 209 19.69 -7.71 -2.29
CA SER A 209 20.64 -8.16 -1.27
C SER A 209 20.40 -7.45 0.05
N LYS A 210 20.52 -8.19 1.16
CA LYS A 210 20.40 -7.62 2.51
C LYS A 210 21.61 -6.71 2.77
N PRO A 211 21.39 -5.43 3.13
CA PRO A 211 22.47 -4.52 3.53
C PRO A 211 23.37 -5.10 4.62
N GLN A 212 24.69 -4.98 4.47
CA GLN A 212 25.65 -5.26 5.55
C GLN A 212 25.77 -4.06 6.50
N ARG A 213 26.26 -4.26 7.74
CA ARG A 213 26.56 -3.16 8.68
C ARG A 213 27.59 -2.21 8.06
N GLY A 214 27.31 -0.91 8.06
CA GLY A 214 28.10 0.08 7.29
C GLY A 214 27.62 0.28 5.86
N PHE A 215 26.38 -0.11 5.56
CA PHE A 215 25.70 -0.02 4.27
C PHE A 215 25.97 1.30 3.54
N ASP A 216 26.62 1.17 2.39
CA ASP A 216 26.66 2.21 1.38
C ASP A 216 25.39 2.11 0.53
N GLN A 217 24.48 3.06 0.74
CA GLN A 217 23.21 3.14 0.03
C GLN A 217 23.41 3.29 -1.48
N ASP A 218 24.55 3.81 -1.93
CA ASP A 218 24.85 4.03 -3.35
C ASP A 218 25.02 2.70 -4.11
N SER A 219 25.28 1.59 -3.41
CA SER A 219 25.54 0.27 -4.01
C SER A 219 24.29 -0.61 -4.22
N ASN A 220 23.14 -0.26 -3.63
CA ASN A 220 21.89 -1.03 -3.70
C ASN A 220 20.70 -0.08 -3.94
N TYR A 221 20.88 0.76 -4.95
CA TYR A 221 19.90 1.72 -5.43
C TYR A 221 19.28 1.19 -6.72
N ALA A 222 17.95 1.12 -6.79
CA ALA A 222 17.28 1.11 -8.09
C ALA A 222 17.69 2.41 -8.78
N GLY A 223 18.43 2.31 -9.90
CA GLY A 223 19.10 3.46 -10.53
C GLY A 223 18.19 4.67 -10.66
N ALA A 224 18.77 5.88 -10.60
CA ALA A 224 18.01 7.12 -10.55
C ALA A 224 17.00 7.12 -11.69
N ASN A 225 15.72 7.14 -11.33
CA ASN A 225 14.68 7.27 -12.33
C ASN A 225 14.91 8.62 -13.02
N GLN A 226 15.23 8.59 -14.33
CA GLN A 226 15.51 9.80 -15.10
C GLN A 226 14.34 10.80 -15.14
N TRP A 227 13.15 10.36 -14.72
CA TRP A 227 11.93 11.15 -14.59
C TRP A 227 11.69 11.72 -13.19
N SER A 228 12.51 11.40 -12.17
CA SER A 228 12.40 11.95 -10.81
C SER A 228 13.42 13.06 -10.58
N LEU A 229 12.97 14.29 -10.32
CA LEU A 229 13.84 15.47 -10.22
C LEU A 229 14.18 15.93 -8.78
N MET A 230 13.60 15.32 -7.73
CA MET A 230 13.55 15.97 -6.41
C MET A 230 13.90 15.15 -5.15
N VAL A 231 14.19 13.84 -5.21
CA VAL A 231 14.57 13.11 -3.99
C VAL A 231 16.08 13.31 -3.72
N ARG A 232 16.42 14.31 -2.90
CA ARG A 232 17.82 14.71 -2.68
C ARG A 232 18.56 13.94 -1.60
N GLN A 233 17.87 13.40 -0.58
CA GLN A 233 18.47 12.55 0.46
C GLN A 233 17.42 11.63 1.07
N VAL A 234 17.78 10.37 1.26
CA VAL A 234 16.96 9.34 1.90
C VAL A 234 17.70 8.94 3.18
N PRO A 235 17.13 9.09 4.39
CA PRO A 235 17.84 8.74 5.63
C PRO A 235 18.26 7.26 5.60
N GLY A 236 19.34 6.89 6.29
CA GLY A 236 19.81 5.50 6.34
C GLY A 236 18.83 4.56 7.07
N ILE A 237 18.96 3.26 6.84
CA ILE A 237 18.12 2.25 7.51
C ILE A 237 18.74 1.84 8.84
N PRO A 238 18.00 1.94 9.97
CA PRO A 238 18.55 1.57 11.27
C PRO A 238 19.01 0.10 11.33
N ALA A 239 20.10 -0.18 12.03
CA ALA A 239 20.66 -1.54 12.10
C ALA A 239 19.71 -2.58 12.70
N TRP A 240 18.87 -2.17 13.67
CA TRP A 240 17.85 -3.04 14.28
C TRP A 240 16.76 -3.48 13.28
N MET A 241 16.55 -2.67 12.24
CA MET A 241 15.57 -2.92 11.21
C MET A 241 16.03 -4.05 10.30
N LEU A 242 17.33 -4.06 9.96
CA LEU A 242 17.96 -5.12 9.17
C LEU A 242 17.83 -6.49 9.83
N THR A 243 17.90 -6.58 11.16
CA THR A 243 17.81 -7.88 11.85
C THR A 243 16.44 -8.55 11.72
N ARG A 244 15.40 -7.80 11.38
CA ARG A 244 14.02 -8.29 11.23
C ARG A 244 13.71 -8.78 9.81
N ILE A 245 14.61 -8.58 8.85
CA ILE A 245 14.36 -8.85 7.43
C ILE A 245 14.93 -10.21 7.03
N HIS A 246 14.06 -11.04 6.49
CA HIS A 246 14.33 -12.34 5.87
C HIS A 246 14.17 -12.20 4.36
N VAL A 247 15.21 -12.54 3.60
CA VAL A 247 15.22 -12.45 2.14
C VAL A 247 15.12 -13.84 1.53
N TYR A 248 14.25 -13.99 0.55
CA TYR A 248 14.00 -15.24 -0.15
C TYR A 248 14.21 -15.04 -1.65
N ASN A 249 15.20 -15.73 -2.20
CA ASN A 249 15.52 -15.67 -3.63
C ASN A 249 14.66 -16.67 -4.43
N GLN A 250 13.34 -16.48 -4.39
CA GLN A 250 12.34 -17.42 -4.92
C GLN A 250 11.21 -16.67 -5.64
N PHE A 251 10.68 -17.30 -6.68
CA PHE A 251 9.49 -16.83 -7.39
C PHE A 251 8.24 -17.10 -6.56
N VAL A 252 7.37 -16.11 -6.40
CA VAL A 252 6.13 -16.24 -5.63
C VAL A 252 5.02 -16.76 -6.54
N SER A 253 4.34 -17.84 -6.15
CA SER A 253 3.32 -18.52 -6.96
C SER A 253 2.19 -19.11 -6.10
N ASP A 254 1.21 -19.75 -6.76
CA ASP A 254 0.12 -20.50 -6.13
C ASP A 254 0.45 -22.01 -5.89
N ALA A 255 1.67 -22.44 -6.26
CA ALA A 255 2.12 -23.81 -6.09
C ALA A 255 3.64 -23.89 -5.98
N ASP A 256 4.16 -24.75 -5.11
CA ASP A 256 5.60 -24.96 -4.98
C ASP A 256 6.13 -25.66 -6.25
N ASP A 257 7.28 -25.19 -6.76
CA ASP A 257 7.97 -25.78 -7.90
C ASP A 257 9.49 -25.64 -7.68
N VAL A 258 10.12 -26.76 -7.32
CA VAL A 258 11.56 -26.77 -7.01
C VAL A 258 12.42 -26.40 -8.23
N GLU A 259 12.00 -26.79 -9.44
CA GLU A 259 12.76 -26.52 -10.67
C GLU A 259 12.71 -25.03 -11.01
N LYS A 260 11.55 -24.40 -10.83
CA LYS A 260 11.38 -22.95 -11.07
C LYS A 260 11.71 -22.08 -9.86
N LYS A 261 12.18 -22.68 -8.76
CA LYS A 261 12.37 -22.00 -7.47
C LYS A 261 11.13 -21.22 -7.04
N ALA A 262 9.96 -21.80 -7.25
CA ALA A 262 8.68 -21.19 -6.92
C ALA A 262 8.18 -21.64 -5.55
N VAL A 263 7.62 -20.72 -4.78
CA VAL A 263 7.03 -20.97 -3.46
C VAL A 263 5.53 -20.71 -3.49
N ASN A 264 4.75 -21.65 -2.95
CA ASN A 264 3.33 -21.43 -2.70
C ASN A 264 3.17 -20.46 -1.53
N ILE A 265 2.82 -19.21 -1.83
CA ILE A 265 2.77 -18.18 -0.78
C ILE A 265 1.64 -18.38 0.22
N THR A 266 0.52 -18.97 -0.22
CA THR A 266 -0.62 -19.27 0.66
C THR A 266 -0.22 -20.32 1.69
N ARG A 267 0.45 -21.39 1.24
CA ARG A 267 1.01 -22.43 2.11
C ARG A 267 2.08 -21.84 3.04
N PHE A 268 2.99 -21.02 2.52
CA PHE A 268 4.03 -20.36 3.32
C PHE A 268 3.42 -19.53 4.47
N ILE A 269 2.39 -18.74 4.19
CA ILE A 269 1.67 -17.94 5.20
C ILE A 269 1.00 -18.82 6.26
N LYS A 270 0.27 -19.86 5.85
CA LYS A 270 -0.57 -20.66 6.78
C LYS A 270 0.20 -21.76 7.50
N GLU A 271 1.19 -22.37 6.86
CA GLU A 271 1.86 -23.59 7.35
C GLU A 271 3.31 -23.36 7.81
N GLU A 272 4.07 -22.46 7.18
CA GLU A 272 5.44 -22.18 7.60
C GLU A 272 5.51 -21.04 8.62
N LEU A 273 4.84 -19.93 8.33
CA LEU A 273 4.76 -18.81 9.26
C LEU A 273 3.67 -19.02 10.32
N CYS A 274 2.71 -19.92 10.07
CA CYS A 274 1.56 -20.18 10.95
C CYS A 274 0.81 -18.90 11.34
N LEU A 275 0.60 -17.99 10.38
CA LEU A 275 -0.09 -16.73 10.63
C LEU A 275 -1.58 -16.93 10.86
N THR A 276 -2.13 -16.15 11.77
CA THR A 276 -3.53 -16.19 12.20
C THR A 276 -4.10 -14.77 12.27
N GLU A 277 -5.42 -14.63 12.49
CA GLU A 277 -6.08 -13.33 12.73
C GLU A 277 -5.59 -12.58 13.99
N GLN A 278 -4.82 -13.26 14.86
CA GLN A 278 -4.22 -12.69 16.07
C GLN A 278 -2.86 -12.04 15.80
N ASP A 279 -2.33 -12.19 14.59
CA ASP A 279 -1.13 -11.52 14.11
C ASP A 279 -1.51 -10.27 13.32
N THR A 280 -0.63 -9.27 13.26
CA THR A 280 -0.78 -8.19 12.27
C THR A 280 -0.11 -8.64 10.99
N VAL A 281 -0.82 -8.67 9.86
CA VAL A 281 -0.25 -9.12 8.58
C VAL A 281 -0.54 -8.10 7.49
N VAL A 282 0.54 -7.54 6.94
CA VAL A 282 0.50 -6.60 5.82
C VAL A 282 1.21 -7.23 4.64
N VAL A 283 0.59 -7.20 3.47
CA VAL A 283 1.13 -7.81 2.26
C VAL A 283 1.24 -6.76 1.16
N LYS A 284 2.42 -6.62 0.55
CA LYS A 284 2.60 -6.00 -0.76
C LYS A 284 2.86 -7.07 -1.80
N MET A 285 2.20 -6.97 -2.94
CA MET A 285 2.26 -7.94 -4.02
C MET A 285 2.43 -7.27 -5.38
N ASP A 286 3.51 -7.62 -6.07
CA ASP A 286 3.92 -7.10 -7.38
C ASP A 286 4.87 -8.14 -7.98
N ILE A 287 4.28 -9.16 -8.58
CA ILE A 287 4.92 -10.44 -8.93
C ILE A 287 4.57 -10.82 -10.36
N GLU A 288 4.46 -9.81 -11.22
CA GLU A 288 4.50 -9.91 -12.67
C GLU A 288 3.48 -10.89 -13.26
N GLY A 289 2.25 -10.87 -12.74
CA GLY A 289 1.12 -11.67 -13.23
C GLY A 289 0.77 -12.87 -12.34
N SER A 290 1.65 -13.28 -11.42
CA SER A 290 1.35 -14.35 -10.47
C SER A 290 0.30 -13.97 -9.42
N GLU A 291 -0.07 -12.69 -9.33
CA GLU A 291 -1.11 -12.20 -8.41
C GLU A 291 -2.45 -12.87 -8.68
N TRP A 292 -2.79 -13.04 -9.95
CA TRP A 292 -4.09 -13.53 -10.41
C TRP A 292 -4.51 -14.86 -9.77
N PRO A 293 -3.77 -15.98 -9.95
CA PRO A 293 -4.16 -17.26 -9.36
C PRO A 293 -4.10 -17.26 -7.83
N ILE A 294 -3.16 -16.53 -7.23
CA ILE A 294 -3.01 -16.45 -5.77
C ILE A 294 -4.21 -15.76 -5.14
N LEU A 295 -4.58 -14.58 -5.66
CA LEU A 295 -5.69 -13.78 -5.13
C LEU A 295 -7.04 -14.46 -5.38
N ASP A 296 -7.18 -15.13 -6.52
CA ASP A 296 -8.32 -16.02 -6.80
C ASP A 296 -8.49 -17.10 -5.73
N ARG A 297 -7.38 -17.71 -5.29
CA ARG A 297 -7.40 -18.70 -4.21
C ARG A 297 -7.72 -18.05 -2.87
N TRP A 298 -7.13 -16.89 -2.58
CA TRP A 298 -7.37 -16.18 -1.32
C TRP A 298 -8.83 -15.77 -1.16
N MET A 299 -9.52 -15.39 -2.23
CA MET A 299 -10.97 -15.09 -2.18
C MET A 299 -11.84 -16.33 -1.89
N ARG A 300 -11.34 -17.54 -2.19
CA ARG A 300 -12.04 -18.81 -1.91
C ARG A 300 -11.65 -19.41 -0.55
N ASP A 301 -10.56 -18.94 0.06
CA ASP A 301 -10.10 -19.34 1.38
C ASP A 301 -10.67 -18.39 2.43
N ALA A 302 -11.62 -18.88 3.23
CA ALA A 302 -12.35 -18.08 4.22
C ALA A 302 -11.45 -17.45 5.30
N ASP A 303 -10.27 -18.03 5.54
CA ASP A 303 -9.37 -17.54 6.59
C ASP A 303 -8.52 -16.35 6.11
N MET A 304 -8.23 -16.28 4.80
CA MET A 304 -7.19 -15.37 4.29
C MET A 304 -7.52 -13.89 4.49
N ALA A 305 -8.80 -13.50 4.39
CA ALA A 305 -9.23 -12.13 4.66
C ALA A 305 -9.13 -11.75 6.15
N ALA A 306 -9.20 -12.74 7.04
CA ALA A 306 -9.01 -12.55 8.48
C ALA A 306 -7.52 -12.53 8.86
N ILE A 307 -6.71 -13.37 8.20
CA ILE A 307 -5.24 -13.41 8.39
C ILE A 307 -4.60 -12.12 7.86
N VAL A 308 -4.92 -11.69 6.64
CA VAL A 308 -4.33 -10.51 6.00
C VAL A 308 -5.12 -9.27 6.41
N ASP A 309 -4.52 -8.41 7.23
CA ASP A 309 -5.14 -7.15 7.64
C ASP A 309 -5.30 -6.20 6.46
N GLU A 310 -4.20 -5.99 5.73
CA GLU A 310 -4.10 -4.99 4.67
C GLU A 310 -3.24 -5.50 3.51
N LEU A 311 -3.75 -5.31 2.30
CA LEU A 311 -3.18 -5.86 1.08
C LEU A 311 -2.95 -4.73 0.07
N PHE A 312 -1.76 -4.69 -0.51
CA PHE A 312 -1.37 -3.76 -1.56
C PHE A 312 -0.98 -4.58 -2.79
N VAL A 313 -1.70 -4.43 -3.92
CA VAL A 313 -1.45 -5.26 -5.12
C VAL A 313 -1.26 -4.43 -6.39
N GLU A 314 -0.13 -4.64 -7.06
CA GLU A 314 0.11 -4.15 -8.42
C GLU A 314 -0.39 -5.21 -9.39
N VAL A 315 -1.63 -5.02 -9.84
CA VAL A 315 -2.28 -5.97 -10.74
C VAL A 315 -1.80 -5.68 -12.15
N HIS A 316 -1.09 -6.63 -12.74
CA HIS A 316 -0.55 -6.54 -14.10
C HIS A 316 -1.61 -6.81 -15.19
N TYR A 317 -1.75 -5.90 -16.17
CA TYR A 317 -2.73 -5.98 -17.28
C TYR A 317 -2.26 -5.27 -18.56
N ASP A 318 -2.85 -5.55 -19.73
CA ASP A 318 -2.63 -4.76 -20.96
C ASP A 318 -3.48 -3.49 -20.96
N HIS A 319 -2.83 -2.36 -21.10
CA HIS A 319 -3.44 -1.08 -21.41
C HIS A 319 -2.49 -0.25 -22.25
N ARG A 320 -3.03 0.53 -23.20
CA ARG A 320 -2.22 1.30 -24.17
C ARG A 320 -1.18 2.21 -23.50
N SER A 321 -1.55 2.88 -22.39
CA SER A 321 -0.63 3.75 -21.64
C SER A 321 0.50 3.00 -20.92
N MET A 322 0.33 1.69 -20.68
CA MET A 322 1.33 0.88 -19.97
C MET A 322 2.30 0.16 -20.92
N ARG A 323 2.08 0.25 -22.25
CA ARG A 323 2.91 -0.46 -23.24
C ARG A 323 4.36 0.03 -23.27
N GLY A 324 4.60 1.28 -22.89
CA GLY A 324 5.96 1.82 -22.71
C GLY A 324 6.74 1.13 -21.59
N TYR A 325 6.05 0.44 -20.69
CA TYR A 325 6.61 -0.32 -19.56
C TYR A 325 6.57 -1.84 -19.82
N HIS A 326 6.40 -2.27 -21.07
CA HIS A 326 6.33 -3.69 -21.48
C HIS A 326 5.10 -4.47 -21.01
N TRP A 327 4.05 -3.78 -20.52
CA TRP A 327 2.83 -4.44 -20.03
C TRP A 327 1.92 -5.03 -21.12
N ALA A 328 2.24 -4.80 -22.40
CA ALA A 328 1.53 -5.46 -23.51
C ALA A 328 1.57 -7.00 -23.41
N ARG A 329 2.56 -7.56 -22.71
CA ARG A 329 2.72 -9.00 -22.47
C ARG A 329 1.58 -9.62 -21.66
N PHE A 330 0.83 -8.81 -20.90
CA PHE A 330 -0.27 -9.28 -20.05
C PHE A 330 -1.60 -9.38 -20.78
N ALA A 331 -1.64 -9.13 -22.09
CA ALA A 331 -2.83 -9.40 -22.89
C ALA A 331 -3.20 -10.90 -22.79
N PRO A 332 -4.50 -11.26 -22.69
CA PRO A 332 -5.68 -10.41 -22.87
C PRO A 332 -6.27 -9.84 -21.57
N THR A 333 -5.52 -9.79 -20.47
CA THR A 333 -5.99 -9.21 -19.21
C THR A 333 -6.15 -7.70 -19.38
N SER A 334 -7.35 -7.17 -19.09
CA SER A 334 -7.67 -5.75 -19.27
C SER A 334 -7.65 -5.00 -17.95
N ARG A 335 -7.54 -3.66 -18.02
CA ARG A 335 -7.69 -2.77 -16.85
C ARG A 335 -9.02 -2.99 -16.11
N GLU A 336 -10.10 -3.21 -16.84
CA GLU A 336 -11.42 -3.49 -16.26
C GLU A 336 -11.41 -4.78 -15.43
N LYS A 337 -10.73 -5.83 -15.91
CA LYS A 337 -10.54 -7.06 -15.13
C LYS A 337 -9.72 -6.80 -13.87
N ALA A 338 -8.66 -5.99 -13.96
CA ALA A 338 -7.84 -5.66 -12.80
C ALA A 338 -8.62 -4.88 -11.73
N LEU A 339 -9.42 -3.89 -12.14
CA LEU A 339 -10.32 -3.17 -11.23
C LEU A 339 -11.38 -4.10 -10.65
N THR A 340 -11.92 -5.01 -11.46
CA THR A 340 -12.87 -6.04 -11.00
C THR A 340 -12.25 -6.93 -9.94
N LEU A 341 -11.01 -7.40 -10.13
CA LEU A 341 -10.29 -8.20 -9.13
C LEU A 341 -10.15 -7.43 -7.81
N LEU A 342 -9.71 -6.17 -7.84
CA LEU A 342 -9.57 -5.36 -6.64
C LEU A 342 -10.91 -5.14 -5.92
N ALA A 343 -11.99 -4.93 -6.67
CA ALA A 343 -13.32 -4.81 -6.08
C ALA A 343 -13.84 -6.14 -5.52
N GLN A 344 -13.53 -7.27 -6.17
CA GLN A 344 -13.84 -8.60 -5.66
C GLN A 344 -13.09 -8.88 -4.35
N LEU A 345 -11.81 -8.52 -4.25
CA LEU A 345 -11.05 -8.62 -3.00
C LEU A 345 -11.75 -7.87 -1.86
N ARG A 346 -12.17 -6.62 -2.10
CA ARG A 346 -12.90 -5.82 -1.10
C ARG A 346 -14.24 -6.43 -0.73
N LEU A 347 -14.98 -6.97 -1.71
CA LEU A 347 -16.23 -7.70 -1.47
C LEU A 347 -16.03 -8.95 -0.61
N HIS A 348 -14.88 -9.63 -0.75
CA HIS A 348 -14.49 -10.79 0.07
C HIS A 348 -13.79 -10.39 1.37
N GLY A 349 -13.81 -9.11 1.75
CA GLY A 349 -13.35 -8.63 3.06
C GLY A 349 -11.87 -8.25 3.15
N PHE A 350 -11.11 -8.30 2.05
CA PHE A 350 -9.72 -7.83 2.04
C PHE A 350 -9.68 -6.30 2.00
N PHE A 351 -8.94 -5.69 2.94
CA PHE A 351 -8.62 -4.26 2.90
C PHE A 351 -7.55 -4.01 1.83
N ALA A 352 -7.99 -4.03 0.57
CA ALA A 352 -7.12 -4.08 -0.60
C ALA A 352 -6.97 -2.71 -1.28
N HIS A 353 -5.71 -2.32 -1.47
CA HIS A 353 -5.27 -1.15 -2.20
C HIS A 353 -4.69 -1.57 -3.55
N ALA A 354 -4.87 -0.72 -4.56
CA ALA A 354 -4.03 -0.79 -5.74
C ALA A 354 -2.61 -0.39 -5.33
N TRP A 355 -1.68 -1.35 -5.31
CA TRP A 355 -0.26 -1.01 -5.30
C TRP A 355 0.14 -0.57 -6.70
N PRO A 356 1.04 0.40 -6.81
CA PRO A 356 1.01 1.22 -8.00
C PRO A 356 2.26 1.23 -8.87
#